data_AF-A0A840J4G4-F1
#
_entry.id   AF-A0A840J4G4-F1
#
_cell.length_a   1.000
_cell.length_b   1.000
_cell.length_c   1.000
_cell.angle_alpha   90.00
_cell.angle_beta   90.00
_cell.angle_gamma   90.00
#
_symmetry.space_group_name_H-M   'P 1'
#
loop_
_entity.id
_entity.type
_entity.pdbx_description
1 polymer ?
#
loop_
_entity_poly.entity_id
_entity_poly.type
_entity_poly.pdbx_seq_one_letter_code
_entity_poly.pdbx_strand_id
1 'polypeptide(L)'
;MSIVNVNPSDLPPPRGHYAHTAIARGLAWISGQLPTTGSEAPFREQAESVLERLDHCLRGVAAERRNLVSVRVFLAEPAHRAEFDELFARWCGEHTPARIVVPTPPLRDGLLVEIEAVATSGLTGHEPLGSLDTPAGAVQLHRAGAADIPALVRLLADDELGASRENTTALEPYLTAFAELDADPRQLLVAARHGQDLVGTLQLSIIPGLSRQAVRRAQIEGVRVSSTMRGHGLGTLLLRWALDEARRRGAGLAQLTSDLRRADAIRFYESLGMTHSHAGMKIDLRNA
;
A
#
# COMPACT_ATOMS: atom_id res chain seq x y z
N MET A 1 -5.60 -11.58 -7.89
CA MET A 1 -4.82 -11.29 -6.68
C MET A 1 -3.36 -11.34 -7.07
N SER A 2 -2.66 -10.22 -7.01
CA SER A 2 -1.25 -10.13 -7.44
C SER A 2 -0.32 -10.35 -6.25
N ILE A 3 0.79 -11.01 -6.51
CA ILE A 3 1.92 -11.09 -5.59
C ILE A 3 2.95 -10.06 -6.07
N VAL A 4 3.47 -9.24 -5.16
CA VAL A 4 4.56 -8.30 -5.45
C VAL A 4 5.83 -8.82 -4.82
N ASN A 5 6.89 -9.00 -5.62
CA ASN A 5 8.19 -9.42 -5.14
C ASN A 5 9.08 -8.19 -4.92
N VAL A 6 9.73 -8.12 -3.77
CA VAL A 6 10.64 -7.04 -3.38
C VAL A 6 12.02 -7.64 -3.10
N ASN A 7 13.04 -7.05 -3.73
CA ASN A 7 14.44 -7.38 -3.51
C ASN A 7 15.19 -6.10 -3.15
N PRO A 8 15.55 -5.88 -1.86
CA PRO A 8 16.32 -4.72 -1.44
C PRO A 8 17.65 -4.63 -2.21
N SER A 9 17.99 -3.44 -2.71
CA SER A 9 19.22 -3.22 -3.51
C SER A 9 20.51 -3.31 -2.69
N ASP A 10 20.39 -3.19 -1.37
CA ASP A 10 21.46 -3.32 -0.39
C ASP A 10 21.67 -4.78 0.05
N LEU A 11 20.91 -5.73 -0.51
CA LEU A 11 21.17 -7.17 -0.40
C LEU A 11 21.69 -7.75 -1.73
N PRO A 12 22.53 -8.79 -1.69
CA PRO A 12 22.90 -9.52 -2.90
C PRO A 12 21.65 -10.06 -3.61
N PRO A 13 21.58 -10.03 -4.95
CA PRO A 13 20.41 -10.53 -5.67
C PRO A 13 20.16 -12.02 -5.36
N PRO A 14 18.89 -12.48 -5.36
CA PRO A 14 18.57 -13.89 -5.13
C PRO A 14 19.34 -14.79 -6.10
N ARG A 15 20.00 -15.83 -5.58
CA ARG A 15 20.83 -16.77 -6.36
C ARG A 15 20.06 -18.00 -6.87
N GLY A 16 18.73 -18.00 -6.74
CA GLY A 16 17.85 -19.10 -7.11
C GLY A 16 16.45 -18.61 -7.46
N HIS A 17 15.48 -19.53 -7.55
CA HIS A 17 14.10 -19.21 -7.91
C HIS A 17 13.27 -18.72 -6.71
N TYR A 18 13.69 -17.60 -6.12
CA TYR A 18 13.02 -16.97 -4.97
C TYR A 18 13.23 -15.44 -4.99
N ALA A 19 12.41 -14.72 -4.23
CA ALA A 19 12.62 -13.30 -3.91
C ALA A 19 13.00 -13.15 -2.44
N HIS A 20 13.64 -12.05 -2.05
CA HIS A 20 13.87 -11.75 -0.63
C HIS A 20 12.55 -11.66 0.13
N THR A 21 11.58 -10.96 -0.45
CA THR A 21 10.25 -10.79 0.14
C THR A 21 9.16 -10.89 -0.92
N ALA A 22 8.06 -11.58 -0.60
CA ALA A 22 6.83 -11.58 -1.40
C ALA A 22 5.70 -10.94 -0.59
N ILE A 23 4.90 -10.09 -1.22
CA ILE A 23 3.82 -9.34 -0.58
C ILE A 23 2.48 -9.77 -1.16
N ALA A 24 1.52 -10.04 -0.27
CA ALA A 24 0.13 -10.24 -0.62
C ALA A 24 -0.77 -9.83 0.56
N ARG A 25 -1.82 -9.05 0.27
CA ARG A 25 -2.84 -8.62 1.25
C ARG A 25 -2.24 -7.93 2.49
N GLY A 26 -1.26 -7.06 2.30
CA GLY A 26 -0.62 -6.31 3.39
C GLY A 26 0.30 -7.15 4.28
N LEU A 27 0.55 -8.42 3.94
CA LEU A 27 1.53 -9.27 4.58
C LEU A 27 2.74 -9.42 3.67
N ALA A 28 3.92 -9.44 4.28
CA ALA A 28 5.21 -9.69 3.66
C ALA A 28 5.77 -11.03 4.19
N TRP A 29 6.00 -11.98 3.29
CA TRP A 29 6.72 -13.22 3.56
C TRP A 29 8.18 -13.03 3.18
N ILE A 30 9.06 -13.05 4.17
CA ILE A 30 10.50 -12.88 4.04
C ILE A 30 11.12 -14.28 3.94
N SER A 31 11.80 -14.55 2.83
CA SER A 31 12.54 -15.79 2.59
C SER A 31 13.63 -16.00 3.63
N GLY A 32 14.05 -17.25 3.82
CA GLY A 32 15.13 -17.63 4.72
C GLY A 32 16.38 -16.78 4.50
N GLN A 33 16.80 -16.09 5.57
CA GLN A 33 18.02 -15.30 5.60
C GLN A 33 19.15 -16.12 6.22
N LEU A 34 20.28 -16.15 5.52
CA LEU A 34 21.50 -16.85 5.91
C LEU A 34 22.61 -15.84 6.27
N PRO A 35 23.58 -16.24 7.12
CA PRO A 35 24.69 -15.37 7.51
C PRO A 35 25.53 -14.88 6.33
N THR A 36 26.11 -13.68 6.46
CA THR A 36 27.07 -13.10 5.49
C THR A 36 28.52 -13.24 5.91
N THR A 37 28.78 -13.60 7.16
CA THR A 37 30.12 -13.67 7.78
C THR A 37 30.91 -14.94 7.42
N GLY A 38 30.26 -15.94 6.80
CA GLY A 38 30.86 -17.25 6.49
C GLY A 38 30.74 -18.26 7.65
N SER A 39 31.06 -19.54 7.38
CA SER A 39 30.89 -20.64 8.34
C SER A 39 31.88 -20.64 9.50
N GLU A 40 33.06 -20.07 9.30
CA GLU A 40 34.12 -20.00 10.32
C GLU A 40 33.83 -18.93 11.40
N ALA A 41 32.88 -18.02 11.14
CA ALA A 41 32.53 -16.98 12.08
C ALA A 41 31.79 -17.56 13.31
N PRO A 42 32.00 -17.01 14.51
CA PRO A 42 31.25 -17.41 15.70
C PRO A 42 29.74 -17.29 15.50
N PHE A 43 28.97 -18.14 16.19
CA PHE A 43 27.51 -18.16 16.11
C PHE A 43 26.87 -16.77 16.28
N ARG A 44 27.35 -15.98 17.24
CA ARG A 44 26.88 -14.61 17.49
C ARG A 44 26.96 -13.74 16.25
N GLU A 45 28.11 -13.69 15.60
CA GLU A 45 28.33 -12.87 14.40
C GLU A 45 27.47 -13.35 13.24
N GLN A 46 27.33 -14.68 13.10
CA GLN A 46 26.41 -15.25 12.12
C GLN A 46 24.97 -14.80 12.39
N ALA A 47 24.46 -14.94 13.62
CA ALA A 47 23.11 -14.57 13.99
C ALA A 47 22.84 -13.06 13.84
N GLU A 48 23.77 -12.20 14.28
CA GLU A 48 23.66 -10.74 14.11
C GLU A 48 23.56 -10.35 12.64
N SER A 49 24.36 -10.97 11.76
CA SER A 49 24.28 -10.71 10.32
C SER A 49 22.94 -11.13 9.72
N VAL A 50 22.33 -12.22 10.20
CA VAL A 50 20.98 -12.62 9.74
C VAL A 50 19.91 -11.63 10.20
N LEU A 51 19.98 -11.17 11.45
CA LEU A 51 19.06 -10.17 11.99
C LEU A 51 19.18 -8.83 11.25
N GLU A 52 20.39 -8.40 10.88
CA GLU A 52 20.61 -7.23 10.04
C GLU A 52 19.95 -7.41 8.65
N ARG A 53 20.12 -8.57 8.02
CA ARG A 53 19.44 -8.87 6.73
C ARG A 53 17.92 -8.83 6.84
N LEU A 54 17.35 -9.24 7.97
CA LEU A 54 15.90 -9.07 8.21
C LEU A 54 15.52 -7.60 8.27
N ASP A 55 16.33 -6.72 8.86
CA ASP A 55 16.09 -5.27 8.82
C ASP A 55 16.11 -4.73 7.39
N HIS A 56 17.01 -5.21 6.54
CA HIS A 56 17.02 -4.86 5.11
C HIS A 56 15.73 -5.31 4.39
N CYS A 57 15.28 -6.54 4.64
CA CYS A 57 14.03 -7.06 4.06
C CYS A 57 12.79 -6.29 4.55
N LEU A 58 12.71 -5.98 5.84
CA LEU A 58 11.64 -5.20 6.44
C LEU A 58 11.59 -3.78 5.85
N ARG A 59 12.74 -3.08 5.77
CA ARG A 59 12.83 -1.76 5.13
C ARG A 59 12.38 -1.79 3.67
N GLY A 60 12.78 -2.83 2.93
CA GLY A 60 12.36 -3.02 1.53
C GLY A 60 10.84 -3.07 1.35
N VAL A 61 10.10 -3.46 2.39
CA VAL A 61 8.63 -3.53 2.39
C VAL A 61 7.97 -2.47 3.27
N ALA A 62 8.68 -1.37 3.53
CA ALA A 62 8.27 -0.24 4.37
C ALA A 62 7.76 -0.69 5.76
N ALA A 63 8.42 -1.70 6.34
CA ALA A 63 8.13 -2.26 7.64
C ALA A 63 9.34 -2.14 8.58
N GLU A 64 9.08 -2.31 9.88
CA GLU A 64 10.09 -2.31 10.93
C GLU A 64 9.94 -3.57 11.80
N ARG A 65 10.83 -3.77 12.77
CA ARG A 65 10.82 -4.97 13.65
C ARG A 65 9.48 -5.15 14.39
N ARG A 66 8.84 -4.05 14.79
CA ARG A 66 7.50 -4.04 15.42
C ARG A 66 6.38 -4.58 14.53
N ASN A 67 6.62 -4.67 13.22
CA ASN A 67 5.66 -5.19 12.25
C ASN A 67 5.75 -6.71 12.07
N LEU A 68 6.72 -7.37 12.70
CA LEU A 68 6.85 -8.83 12.66
C LEU A 68 5.60 -9.49 13.25
N VAL A 69 5.00 -10.38 12.47
CA VAL A 69 3.86 -11.22 12.86
C VAL A 69 4.37 -12.56 13.38
N SER A 70 5.28 -13.20 12.64
CA SER A 70 5.87 -14.47 13.03
C SER A 70 7.32 -14.62 12.59
N VAL A 71 8.13 -15.30 13.40
CA VAL A 71 9.53 -15.64 13.09
C VAL A 71 9.76 -17.13 13.28
N ARG A 72 10.39 -17.77 12.29
CA ARG A 72 10.83 -19.17 12.35
C ARG A 72 12.35 -19.21 12.27
N VAL A 73 12.96 -19.79 13.30
CA VAL A 73 14.41 -19.85 13.46
C VAL A 73 14.84 -21.31 13.33
N PHE A 74 15.79 -21.57 12.46
CA PHE A 74 16.43 -22.87 12.30
C PHE A 74 17.84 -22.79 12.88
N LEU A 75 18.14 -23.66 13.86
CA LEU A 75 19.46 -23.74 14.49
C LEU A 75 20.10 -25.10 14.18
N ALA A 76 21.31 -25.08 13.62
CA ALA A 76 22.07 -26.31 13.36
C ALA A 76 22.51 -27.00 14.66
N GLU A 77 22.76 -26.21 15.71
CA GLU A 77 23.18 -26.71 17.02
C GLU A 77 22.22 -26.23 18.12
N PRO A 78 21.52 -27.14 18.82
CA PRO A 78 20.60 -26.77 19.90
C PRO A 78 21.24 -25.99 21.05
N ALA A 79 22.56 -26.13 21.25
CA ALA A 79 23.33 -25.46 22.29
C ALA A 79 23.30 -23.93 22.15
N HIS A 80 23.14 -23.40 20.93
CA HIS A 80 23.09 -21.96 20.67
C HIS A 80 21.78 -21.28 21.05
N ARG A 81 20.77 -22.04 21.53
CA ARG A 81 19.44 -21.49 21.76
C ARG A 81 19.41 -20.34 22.78
N ALA A 82 20.11 -20.48 23.91
CA ALA A 82 20.13 -19.44 24.94
C ALA A 82 20.77 -18.14 24.41
N GLU A 83 21.88 -18.26 23.69
CA GLU A 83 22.56 -17.11 23.07
C GLU A 83 21.68 -16.44 22.00
N PHE A 84 20.98 -17.22 21.19
CA PHE A 84 20.03 -16.68 20.21
C PHE A 84 18.87 -15.94 20.88
N ASP A 85 18.33 -16.46 21.97
CA ASP A 85 17.22 -15.82 22.70
C ASP A 85 17.61 -14.43 23.22
N GLU A 86 18.84 -14.26 23.72
CA GLU A 86 19.36 -12.96 24.12
C GLU A 86 19.54 -11.99 22.93
N LEU A 87 20.11 -12.48 21.83
CA LEU A 87 20.32 -11.67 20.62
C LEU A 87 19.00 -11.20 20.03
N PHE A 88 18.04 -12.12 19.90
CA PHE A 88 16.71 -11.83 19.37
C PHE A 88 15.95 -10.84 20.26
N ALA A 89 15.98 -11.01 21.60
CA ALA A 89 15.33 -10.09 22.53
C ALA A 89 15.92 -8.67 22.44
N ARG A 90 17.25 -8.54 22.39
CA ARG A 90 17.92 -7.24 22.20
C ARG A 90 17.55 -6.60 20.86
N TRP A 91 17.49 -7.38 19.79
CA TRP A 91 17.16 -6.87 18.45
C TRP A 91 15.68 -6.43 18.34
N CYS A 92 14.73 -7.22 18.87
CA CYS A 92 13.30 -6.93 18.82
C CYS A 92 12.86 -5.80 19.75
N GLY A 93 13.60 -5.53 20.84
CA GLY A 93 13.19 -4.54 21.85
C GLY A 93 11.94 -4.98 22.59
N GLU A 94 10.94 -4.10 22.70
CA GLU A 94 9.67 -4.38 23.39
C GLU A 94 8.73 -5.33 22.61
N HIS A 95 8.95 -5.48 21.30
CA HIS A 95 8.06 -6.27 20.44
C HIS A 95 8.25 -7.78 20.63
N THR A 96 7.14 -8.52 20.65
CA THR A 96 7.13 -9.97 20.87
C THR A 96 6.33 -10.68 19.76
N PRO A 97 6.93 -10.95 18.58
CA PRO A 97 6.24 -11.67 17.52
C PRO A 97 6.01 -13.14 17.90
N ALA A 98 5.04 -13.79 17.27
CA ALA A 98 4.91 -15.24 17.37
C ALA A 98 6.22 -15.89 16.90
N ARG A 99 6.76 -16.86 17.64
CA ARG A 99 8.09 -17.42 17.33
C ARG A 99 8.16 -18.91 17.54
N ILE A 100 8.85 -19.59 16.62
CA ILE A 100 9.27 -20.98 16.78
C ILE A 100 10.78 -21.08 16.54
N VAL A 101 11.46 -21.89 17.35
CA VAL A 101 12.87 -22.23 17.20
C VAL A 101 12.95 -23.74 16.99
N VAL A 102 13.52 -24.15 15.85
CA VAL A 102 13.55 -25.53 15.39
C VAL A 102 15.01 -25.98 15.23
N PRO A 103 15.44 -27.04 15.93
CA PRO A 103 16.70 -27.72 15.62
C PRO A 103 16.65 -28.33 14.21
N THR A 104 17.71 -28.18 13.43
CA THR A 104 17.81 -28.71 12.06
C THR A 104 19.13 -29.46 11.85
N PRO A 105 19.21 -30.40 10.89
CA PRO A 105 20.49 -30.84 10.35
C PRO A 105 21.35 -29.64 9.88
N PRO A 106 22.67 -29.85 9.68
CA PRO A 106 23.59 -28.79 9.26
C PRO A 106 23.05 -28.00 8.06
N LEU A 107 23.07 -26.68 8.17
CA LEU A 107 22.69 -25.79 7.08
C LEU A 107 23.79 -25.79 6.01
N ARG A 108 23.45 -25.21 4.86
CA ARG A 108 24.35 -25.10 3.72
C ARG A 108 25.68 -24.47 4.13
N ASP A 109 26.77 -24.99 3.57
CA ASP A 109 28.11 -24.43 3.70
C ASP A 109 28.62 -24.32 5.15
N GLY A 110 28.04 -25.07 6.11
CA GLY A 110 28.47 -25.07 7.52
C GLY A 110 27.90 -23.94 8.38
N LEU A 111 26.87 -23.25 7.89
CA LEU A 111 26.21 -22.16 8.61
C LEU A 111 25.39 -22.69 9.80
N LEU A 112 25.24 -21.85 10.83
CA LEU A 112 24.67 -22.28 12.12
C LEU A 112 23.23 -21.83 12.36
N VAL A 113 22.75 -20.83 11.60
CA VAL A 113 21.41 -20.25 11.76
C VAL A 113 20.80 -19.83 10.42
N GLU A 114 19.50 -20.04 10.27
CA GLU A 114 18.69 -19.48 9.20
C GLU A 114 17.38 -18.94 9.80
N ILE A 115 16.90 -17.78 9.34
CA ILE A 115 15.68 -17.17 9.87
C ILE A 115 14.72 -16.80 8.73
N GLU A 116 13.49 -17.28 8.83
CA GLU A 116 12.34 -16.88 8.00
C GLU A 116 11.40 -16.01 8.84
N ALA A 117 10.74 -15.04 8.22
CA ALA A 117 9.81 -14.17 8.93
C ALA A 117 8.59 -13.77 8.09
N VAL A 118 7.50 -13.46 8.79
CA VAL A 118 6.32 -12.79 8.23
C VAL A 118 6.11 -11.48 8.97
N ALA A 119 5.83 -10.42 8.23
CA ALA A 119 5.53 -9.10 8.77
C ALA A 119 4.28 -8.50 8.12
N THR A 120 3.68 -7.51 8.78
CA THR A 120 2.83 -6.55 8.07
C THR A 120 3.71 -5.67 7.17
N SER A 121 3.27 -5.43 5.94
CA SER A 121 3.98 -4.57 4.99
C SER A 121 3.39 -3.17 5.01
N GLY A 122 4.25 -2.14 5.04
CA GLY A 122 3.85 -0.76 4.77
C GLY A 122 3.69 -0.45 3.28
N LEU A 123 4.11 -1.37 2.40
CA LEU A 123 3.69 -1.39 1.01
C LEU A 123 2.29 -2.01 0.90
N THR A 124 1.33 -1.43 1.62
CA THR A 124 -0.12 -1.65 1.43
C THR A 124 -0.67 -0.86 0.24
N GLY A 125 0.15 0.00 -0.35
CA GLY A 125 -0.05 0.56 -1.68
C GLY A 125 0.49 -0.31 -2.79
N HIS A 126 0.00 -0.05 -4.00
CA HIS A 126 0.38 -0.66 -5.26
C HIS A 126 -0.27 -2.02 -5.57
N GLU A 127 -1.30 -2.45 -4.81
CA GLU A 127 -2.17 -3.55 -5.28
C GLU A 127 -2.77 -3.17 -6.64
N PRO A 128 -2.48 -3.90 -7.72
CA PRO A 128 -3.05 -3.68 -9.04
C PRO A 128 -4.56 -3.84 -8.99
N LEU A 129 -5.25 -2.80 -9.43
CA LEU A 129 -6.70 -2.73 -9.53
C LEU A 129 -7.19 -2.98 -10.96
N GLY A 130 -6.29 -2.87 -11.94
CA GLY A 130 -6.58 -3.11 -13.35
C GLY A 130 -5.77 -2.19 -14.26
N SER A 131 -6.11 -2.19 -15.54
CA SER A 131 -5.56 -1.27 -16.54
C SER A 131 -6.70 -0.65 -17.34
N LEU A 132 -6.52 0.60 -17.77
CA LEU A 132 -7.41 1.34 -18.62
C LEU A 132 -6.67 1.72 -19.90
N ASP A 133 -7.21 1.29 -21.05
CA ASP A 133 -6.67 1.67 -22.35
C ASP A 133 -7.20 3.04 -22.76
N THR A 134 -6.29 4.00 -22.95
CA THR A 134 -6.62 5.34 -23.43
C THR A 134 -5.99 5.58 -24.82
N PRO A 135 -6.49 6.54 -25.61
CA PRO A 135 -5.83 6.94 -26.86
C PRO A 135 -4.38 7.41 -26.66
N ALA A 136 -4.02 7.87 -25.45
CA ALA A 136 -2.66 8.32 -25.11
C ALA A 136 -1.76 7.19 -24.56
N GLY A 137 -2.28 5.96 -24.44
CA GLY A 137 -1.56 4.81 -23.89
C GLY A 137 -2.28 4.11 -22.73
N ALA A 138 -1.74 2.98 -22.32
CA ALA A 138 -2.28 2.19 -21.22
C ALA A 138 -1.97 2.84 -19.86
N VAL A 139 -3.01 3.00 -19.03
CA VAL A 139 -2.90 3.51 -17.67
C VAL A 139 -3.09 2.36 -16.69
N GLN A 140 -2.16 2.18 -15.76
CA GLN A 140 -2.26 1.18 -14.70
C GLN A 140 -2.98 1.78 -13.49
N LEU A 141 -3.94 1.05 -12.94
CA LEU A 141 -4.61 1.41 -11.71
C LEU A 141 -4.05 0.59 -10.56
N HIS A 142 -3.78 1.26 -9.46
CA HIS A 142 -3.36 0.61 -8.23
C HIS A 142 -3.97 1.29 -7.01
N ARG A 143 -4.09 0.54 -5.91
CA ARG A 143 -4.40 1.11 -4.59
C ARG A 143 -3.26 2.05 -4.20
N ALA A 144 -3.54 3.30 -3.87
CA ALA A 144 -2.49 4.25 -3.52
C ALA A 144 -1.71 3.80 -2.26
N GLY A 145 -0.40 4.04 -2.26
CA GLY A 145 0.47 3.89 -1.09
C GLY A 145 0.93 5.21 -0.50
N ALA A 146 1.56 5.18 0.67
CA ALA A 146 2.11 6.38 1.32
C ALA A 146 3.12 7.12 0.41
N ALA A 147 3.90 6.36 -0.38
CA ALA A 147 4.83 6.92 -1.37
C ALA A 147 4.16 7.67 -2.53
N ASP A 148 2.87 7.43 -2.80
CA ASP A 148 2.12 8.14 -3.84
C ASP A 148 1.63 9.52 -3.36
N ILE A 149 1.56 9.76 -2.03
CA ILE A 149 0.95 10.95 -1.44
C ILE A 149 1.56 12.27 -1.94
N PRO A 150 2.89 12.45 -2.03
CA PRO A 150 3.45 13.68 -2.60
C PRO A 150 2.94 13.95 -4.03
N ALA A 151 2.82 12.92 -4.87
CA ALA A 151 2.35 13.06 -6.24
C ALA A 151 0.84 13.29 -6.31
N LEU A 152 0.06 12.63 -5.44
CA LEU A 152 -1.39 12.82 -5.33
C LEU A 152 -1.74 14.24 -4.87
N VAL A 153 -1.03 14.78 -3.88
CA VAL A 153 -1.25 16.17 -3.41
C VAL A 153 -0.92 17.17 -4.52
N ARG A 154 0.15 16.95 -5.30
CA ARG A 154 0.43 17.78 -6.49
C ARG A 154 -0.69 17.69 -7.53
N LEU A 155 -1.22 16.50 -7.78
CA LEU A 155 -2.33 16.31 -8.71
C LEU A 155 -3.63 16.99 -8.22
N LEU A 156 -3.88 16.99 -6.91
CA LEU A 156 -4.99 17.73 -6.30
C LEU A 156 -4.79 19.25 -6.46
N ALA A 157 -3.57 19.75 -6.28
CA ALA A 157 -3.21 21.16 -6.44
C ALA A 157 -3.27 21.67 -7.89
N ASP A 158 -3.10 20.79 -8.90
CA ASP A 158 -3.21 21.11 -10.35
C ASP A 158 -4.66 21.37 -10.83
N ASP A 159 -5.64 21.29 -9.93
CA ASP A 159 -7.03 21.65 -10.19
C ASP A 159 -7.28 23.11 -9.80
N GLU A 160 -8.04 23.87 -10.60
CA GLU A 160 -8.29 25.31 -10.38
C GLU A 160 -8.78 25.64 -8.96
N LEU A 161 -9.61 24.78 -8.37
CA LEU A 161 -10.08 24.94 -7.00
C LEU A 161 -9.12 24.35 -5.96
N GLY A 162 -8.31 23.36 -6.35
CA GLY A 162 -7.32 22.71 -5.49
C GLY A 162 -6.09 23.59 -5.25
N ALA A 163 -5.68 24.39 -6.22
CA ALA A 163 -4.51 25.27 -6.13
C ALA A 163 -4.51 26.21 -4.90
N SER A 164 -5.69 26.63 -4.44
CA SER A 164 -5.86 27.47 -3.25
C SER A 164 -6.15 26.70 -1.96
N ARG A 165 -6.34 25.38 -2.03
CA ARG A 165 -6.74 24.52 -0.91
C ARG A 165 -5.64 23.59 -0.45
N GLU A 166 -4.77 23.17 -1.36
CA GLU A 166 -3.75 22.16 -1.09
C GLU A 166 -2.40 22.77 -0.76
N ASN A 167 -1.67 22.12 0.16
CA ASN A 167 -0.30 22.49 0.50
C ASN A 167 0.66 21.37 0.07
N THR A 168 1.39 21.60 -1.02
CA THR A 168 2.32 20.61 -1.59
C THR A 168 3.63 20.48 -0.83
N THR A 169 3.92 21.35 0.15
CA THR A 169 5.17 21.33 0.94
C THR A 169 4.96 20.79 2.35
N ALA A 170 3.78 20.95 2.94
CA ALA A 170 3.42 20.39 4.24
C ALA A 170 2.62 19.09 4.09
N LEU A 171 3.32 17.96 3.93
CA LEU A 171 2.70 16.67 3.62
C LEU A 171 2.17 15.89 4.85
N GLU A 172 2.62 16.23 6.06
CA GLU A 172 2.27 15.49 7.29
C GLU A 172 0.76 15.30 7.53
N PRO A 173 -0.11 16.33 7.32
CA PRO A 173 -1.55 16.16 7.48
C PRO A 173 -2.14 15.16 6.48
N TYR A 174 -1.60 15.12 5.26
CA TYR A 174 -2.04 14.19 4.22
C TYR A 174 -1.61 12.76 4.50
N LEU A 175 -0.40 12.56 5.02
CA LEU A 175 0.10 11.25 5.44
C LEU A 175 -0.71 10.69 6.61
N THR A 176 -1.05 11.56 7.58
CA THR A 176 -1.92 11.19 8.72
C THR A 176 -3.29 10.75 8.22
N ALA A 177 -3.95 11.56 7.38
CA ALA A 177 -5.25 11.21 6.80
C ALA A 177 -5.19 9.94 5.92
N PHE A 178 -4.11 9.76 5.16
CA PHE A 178 -3.91 8.58 4.33
C PHE A 178 -3.79 7.31 5.17
N ALA A 179 -3.11 7.34 6.32
CA ALA A 179 -2.99 6.17 7.19
C ALA A 179 -4.37 5.67 7.66
N GLU A 180 -5.29 6.59 7.99
CA GLU A 180 -6.68 6.25 8.35
C GLU A 180 -7.45 5.67 7.16
N LEU A 181 -7.32 6.29 5.98
CA LEU A 181 -7.94 5.80 4.74
C LEU A 181 -7.44 4.40 4.38
N ASP A 182 -6.15 4.16 4.47
CA ASP A 182 -5.57 2.88 4.06
C ASP A 182 -5.91 1.75 5.05
N ALA A 183 -6.06 2.07 6.33
CA ALA A 183 -6.45 1.11 7.35
C ALA A 183 -7.94 0.68 7.24
N ASP A 184 -8.83 1.51 6.70
CA ASP A 184 -10.25 1.19 6.60
C ASP A 184 -10.58 0.38 5.32
N PRO A 185 -11.05 -0.88 5.42
CA PRO A 185 -11.40 -1.68 4.25
C PRO A 185 -12.58 -1.12 3.44
N ARG A 186 -13.32 -0.13 3.96
CA ARG A 186 -14.39 0.56 3.24
C ARG A 186 -13.89 1.70 2.37
N GLN A 187 -12.64 2.10 2.53
CA GLN A 187 -12.00 3.16 1.77
C GLN A 187 -11.11 2.56 0.67
N LEU A 188 -10.97 3.30 -0.42
CA LEU A 188 -10.01 3.01 -1.47
C LEU A 188 -9.57 4.32 -2.10
N LEU A 189 -8.31 4.69 -1.92
CA LEU A 189 -7.67 5.72 -2.71
C LEU A 189 -7.01 5.06 -3.92
N VAL A 190 -7.37 5.50 -5.11
CA VAL A 190 -6.87 4.95 -6.37
C VAL A 190 -5.81 5.88 -6.94
N ALA A 191 -4.67 5.32 -7.32
CA ALA A 191 -3.67 6.02 -8.10
C ALA A 191 -3.62 5.42 -9.52
N ALA A 192 -3.62 6.28 -10.52
CA ALA A 192 -3.59 5.90 -11.92
C ALA A 192 -2.27 6.37 -12.54
N ARG A 193 -1.48 5.45 -13.09
CA ARG A 193 -0.14 5.71 -13.62
C ARG A 193 -0.03 5.46 -15.11
N HIS A 194 0.56 6.41 -15.82
CA HIS A 194 1.02 6.23 -17.20
C HIS A 194 2.54 6.17 -17.17
N GLY A 195 3.11 4.98 -17.39
CA GLY A 195 4.52 4.75 -17.09
C GLY A 195 4.82 4.99 -15.61
N GLN A 196 5.76 5.90 -15.32
CA GLN A 196 6.11 6.29 -13.95
C GLN A 196 5.30 7.47 -13.43
N ASP A 197 4.51 8.14 -14.28
CA ASP A 197 3.81 9.37 -13.90
C ASP A 197 2.44 9.06 -13.31
N LEU A 198 2.13 9.68 -12.17
CA LEU A 198 0.79 9.63 -11.58
C LEU A 198 -0.09 10.65 -12.30
N VAL A 199 -1.02 10.15 -13.10
CA VAL A 199 -1.83 10.95 -14.04
C VAL A 199 -3.31 11.00 -13.69
N GLY A 200 -3.75 10.26 -12.68
CA GLY A 200 -5.13 10.30 -12.23
C GLY A 200 -5.32 9.76 -10.81
N THR A 201 -6.41 10.16 -10.18
CA THR A 201 -6.83 9.63 -8.88
C THR A 201 -8.33 9.78 -8.68
N LEU A 202 -8.87 8.96 -7.78
CA LEU A 202 -10.16 9.14 -7.13
C LEU A 202 -10.13 8.43 -5.78
N GLN A 203 -10.97 8.89 -4.86
CA GLN A 203 -11.30 8.17 -3.64
C GLN A 203 -12.69 7.54 -3.77
N LEU A 204 -12.80 6.29 -3.32
CA LEU A 204 -14.05 5.53 -3.25
C LEU A 204 -14.31 5.07 -1.82
N SER A 205 -15.43 5.48 -1.25
CA SER A 205 -15.84 5.15 0.13
C SER A 205 -17.15 4.38 0.12
N ILE A 206 -17.19 3.21 0.77
CA ILE A 206 -18.41 2.39 0.88
C ILE A 206 -19.10 2.63 2.23
N ILE A 207 -20.26 3.27 2.17
CA ILE A 207 -21.02 3.71 3.34
C ILE A 207 -22.23 2.79 3.53
N PRO A 208 -22.28 1.98 4.60
CA PRO A 208 -23.50 1.26 4.96
C PRO A 208 -24.58 2.26 5.40
N GLY A 209 -25.84 1.91 5.19
CA GLY A 209 -26.95 2.74 5.65
C GLY A 209 -28.19 1.89 5.91
N LEU A 210 -29.15 2.47 6.63
CA LEU A 210 -30.47 1.85 6.86
C LEU A 210 -31.54 2.40 5.90
N SER A 211 -31.36 3.63 5.42
CA SER A 211 -32.26 4.27 4.45
C SER A 211 -32.23 3.56 3.10
N ARG A 212 -33.32 3.71 2.33
CA ARG A 212 -33.55 3.03 1.04
C ARG A 212 -33.35 1.52 1.14
N GLN A 213 -34.05 0.88 2.08
CA GLN A 213 -33.99 -0.58 2.29
C GLN A 213 -32.56 -1.09 2.55
N ALA A 214 -31.83 -0.41 3.44
CA ALA A 214 -30.45 -0.73 3.79
C ALA A 214 -29.44 -0.73 2.63
N VAL A 215 -29.71 0.01 1.55
CA VAL A 215 -28.78 0.14 0.41
C VAL A 215 -27.47 0.79 0.87
N ARG A 216 -26.36 0.12 0.53
CA ARG A 216 -25.00 0.68 0.66
C ARG A 216 -24.77 1.73 -0.42
N ARG A 217 -24.14 2.82 -0.03
CA ARG A 217 -23.76 3.94 -0.92
C ARG A 217 -22.27 3.92 -1.18
N ALA A 218 -21.89 4.15 -2.42
CA ALA A 218 -20.54 4.53 -2.79
C ALA A 218 -20.44 6.05 -2.87
N GLN A 219 -19.55 6.65 -2.11
CA GLN A 219 -19.18 8.04 -2.20
C GLN A 219 -17.90 8.12 -3.05
N ILE A 220 -17.94 8.89 -4.13
CA ILE A 220 -16.79 9.15 -5.00
C ILE A 220 -16.32 10.58 -4.76
N GLU A 221 -15.04 10.74 -4.46
CA GLU A 221 -14.42 12.02 -4.10
C GLU A 221 -13.06 12.18 -4.78
N GLY A 222 -12.54 13.41 -4.80
CA GLY A 222 -11.16 13.66 -5.22
C GLY A 222 -10.81 13.28 -6.66
N VAL A 223 -11.79 13.15 -7.56
CA VAL A 223 -11.53 12.76 -8.96
C VAL A 223 -10.63 13.79 -9.63
N ARG A 224 -9.44 13.39 -10.06
CA ARG A 224 -8.49 14.24 -10.80
C ARG A 224 -7.86 13.48 -11.96
N VAL A 225 -7.56 14.22 -13.02
CA VAL A 225 -6.79 13.80 -14.18
C VAL A 225 -5.77 14.89 -14.47
N SER A 226 -4.51 14.50 -14.67
CA SER A 226 -3.43 15.43 -14.99
C SER A 226 -3.74 16.18 -16.28
N SER A 227 -3.33 17.44 -16.36
CA SER A 227 -3.48 18.24 -17.58
C SER A 227 -2.97 17.54 -18.85
N THR A 228 -1.89 16.75 -18.73
CA THR A 228 -1.30 15.95 -19.82
C THR A 228 -2.20 14.82 -20.34
N MET A 229 -3.13 14.32 -19.52
CA MET A 229 -4.03 13.21 -19.87
C MET A 229 -5.50 13.64 -20.00
N ARG A 230 -5.82 14.93 -19.77
CA ARG A 230 -7.16 15.48 -20.01
C ARG A 230 -7.50 15.38 -21.50
N GLY A 231 -8.79 15.22 -21.82
CA GLY A 231 -9.26 15.04 -23.20
C GLY A 231 -9.03 13.64 -23.80
N HIS A 232 -8.21 12.79 -23.17
CA HIS A 232 -7.92 11.43 -23.66
C HIS A 232 -8.85 10.35 -23.04
N GLY A 233 -10.03 10.75 -22.54
CA GLY A 233 -11.02 9.80 -22.00
C GLY A 233 -10.68 9.14 -20.66
N LEU A 234 -9.50 9.39 -20.07
CA LEU A 234 -9.09 8.78 -18.80
C LEU A 234 -10.10 9.03 -17.66
N GLY A 235 -10.64 10.25 -17.57
CA GLY A 235 -11.67 10.57 -16.56
C GLY A 235 -12.92 9.69 -16.70
N THR A 236 -13.41 9.50 -17.93
CA THR A 236 -14.55 8.63 -18.25
C THR A 236 -14.28 7.19 -17.80
N LEU A 237 -13.10 6.67 -18.14
CA LEU A 237 -12.70 5.29 -17.83
C LEU A 237 -12.52 5.09 -16.32
N LEU A 238 -11.90 6.04 -15.62
CA LEU A 238 -11.74 6.02 -14.16
C LEU A 238 -13.09 6.01 -13.44
N LEU A 239 -14.04 6.84 -13.86
CA LEU A 239 -15.37 6.88 -13.24
C LEU A 239 -16.15 5.60 -13.51
N ARG A 240 -16.13 5.09 -14.74
CA ARG A 240 -16.78 3.81 -15.06
C ARG A 240 -16.21 2.67 -14.23
N TRP A 241 -14.89 2.59 -14.14
CA TRP A 241 -14.19 1.63 -13.28
C TRP A 241 -14.63 1.79 -11.81
N ALA A 242 -14.72 3.01 -11.29
CA ALA A 242 -15.15 3.24 -9.90
C ALA A 242 -16.61 2.82 -9.65
N LEU A 243 -17.51 3.03 -10.63
CA LEU A 243 -18.90 2.58 -10.54
C LEU A 243 -19.00 1.04 -10.56
N ASP A 244 -18.18 0.38 -11.37
CA ASP A 244 -18.12 -1.09 -11.41
C ASP A 244 -17.53 -1.67 -10.13
N GLU A 245 -16.47 -1.05 -9.60
CA GLU A 245 -15.88 -1.42 -8.32
C GLU A 245 -16.87 -1.20 -7.16
N ALA A 246 -17.64 -0.11 -7.17
CA ALA A 246 -18.71 0.13 -6.22
C ALA A 246 -19.78 -0.98 -6.25
N ARG A 247 -20.23 -1.38 -7.45
CA ARG A 247 -21.17 -2.51 -7.63
C ARG A 247 -20.59 -3.80 -7.10
N ARG A 248 -19.32 -4.09 -7.40
CA ARG A 248 -18.61 -5.28 -6.91
C ARG A 248 -18.54 -5.32 -5.38
N ARG A 249 -18.44 -4.16 -4.73
CA ARG A 249 -18.50 -4.01 -3.25
C ARG A 249 -19.93 -3.98 -2.69
N GLY A 250 -20.94 -4.21 -3.52
CA GLY A 250 -22.34 -4.29 -3.13
C GLY A 250 -23.02 -2.95 -2.90
N ALA A 251 -22.47 -1.85 -3.44
CA ALA A 251 -23.17 -0.57 -3.45
C ALA A 251 -24.34 -0.62 -4.44
N GLY A 252 -25.53 -0.19 -3.99
CA GLY A 252 -26.71 -0.03 -4.84
C GLY A 252 -26.91 1.40 -5.34
N LEU A 253 -26.12 2.35 -4.82
CA LEU A 253 -26.15 3.75 -5.20
C LEU A 253 -24.72 4.32 -5.19
N ALA A 254 -24.38 5.13 -6.19
CA ALA A 254 -23.15 5.92 -6.19
C ALA A 254 -23.49 7.41 -6.20
N GLN A 255 -22.69 8.21 -5.49
CA GLN A 255 -22.89 9.64 -5.37
C GLN A 255 -21.56 10.39 -5.34
N LEU A 256 -21.62 11.65 -5.78
CA LEU A 256 -20.53 12.62 -5.68
C LEU A 256 -21.13 14.01 -5.52
N THR A 257 -20.34 14.95 -5.01
CA THR A 257 -20.71 16.37 -4.96
C THR A 257 -19.72 17.16 -5.79
N SER A 258 -20.20 17.96 -6.73
CA SER A 258 -19.38 18.92 -7.50
C SER A 258 -19.69 20.34 -7.07
N ASP A 259 -18.68 21.21 -7.08
CA ASP A 259 -18.87 22.65 -6.93
C ASP A 259 -19.64 23.18 -8.15
N LEU A 260 -20.68 24.00 -7.94
CA LEU A 260 -21.55 24.50 -9.01
C LEU A 260 -20.82 25.37 -10.03
N ARG A 261 -19.65 25.92 -9.67
CA ARG A 261 -18.78 26.66 -10.60
C ARG A 261 -18.15 25.75 -11.66
N ARG A 262 -18.16 24.43 -11.46
CA ARG A 262 -17.58 23.43 -12.38
C ARG A 262 -18.61 22.89 -13.38
N ALA A 263 -19.18 23.77 -14.21
CA ALA A 263 -20.21 23.38 -15.17
C ALA A 263 -19.78 22.23 -16.11
N ASP A 264 -18.51 22.22 -16.55
CA ASP A 264 -17.96 21.13 -17.37
C ASP A 264 -17.90 19.80 -16.63
N ALA A 265 -17.52 19.81 -15.35
CA ALA A 265 -17.50 18.59 -14.54
C ALA A 265 -18.92 18.03 -14.35
N ILE A 266 -19.91 18.90 -14.13
CA ILE A 266 -21.30 18.50 -14.00
C ILE A 266 -21.80 17.83 -15.29
N ARG A 267 -21.60 18.47 -16.46
CA ARG A 267 -21.94 17.88 -17.77
C ARG A 267 -21.23 16.55 -18.00
N PHE A 268 -19.96 16.47 -17.61
CA PHE A 268 -19.18 15.23 -17.69
C PHE A 268 -19.82 14.10 -16.86
N TYR A 269 -20.21 14.34 -15.61
CA TYR A 269 -20.87 13.32 -14.78
C TYR A 269 -22.26 12.94 -15.32
N GLU A 270 -23.02 13.90 -15.84
CA GLU A 270 -24.32 13.63 -16.49
C GLU A 270 -24.16 12.73 -17.73
N SER A 271 -23.13 12.96 -18.54
CA SER A 271 -22.80 12.12 -19.71
C SER A 271 -22.50 10.65 -19.34
N LEU A 272 -22.15 10.39 -18.08
CA LEU A 272 -21.92 9.05 -17.52
C LEU A 272 -23.17 8.41 -16.91
N GLY A 273 -24.33 9.05 -17.06
CA GLY A 273 -25.62 8.56 -16.55
C GLY A 273 -25.89 8.93 -15.08
N MET A 274 -25.09 9.82 -14.49
CA MET A 274 -25.41 10.38 -13.18
C MET A 274 -26.50 11.44 -13.33
N THR A 275 -27.38 11.57 -12.34
CA THR A 275 -28.46 12.56 -12.36
C THR A 275 -28.22 13.59 -11.27
N HIS A 276 -28.18 14.87 -11.63
CA HIS A 276 -28.16 16.00 -10.69
C HIS A 276 -29.55 16.20 -10.04
N SER A 277 -29.94 15.22 -9.21
CA SER A 277 -31.25 15.13 -8.57
C SER A 277 -31.31 15.71 -7.16
N HIS A 278 -30.15 16.05 -6.57
CA HIS A 278 -30.04 16.52 -5.19
C HIS A 278 -29.09 17.73 -5.14
N ALA A 279 -29.38 18.69 -4.27
CA ALA A 279 -28.49 19.80 -3.98
C ALA A 279 -27.42 19.39 -2.95
N GLY A 280 -26.15 19.71 -3.23
CA GLY A 280 -25.06 19.53 -2.28
C GLY A 280 -25.10 20.63 -1.20
N MET A 281 -25.20 20.23 0.06
CA MET A 281 -25.22 21.15 1.22
C MET A 281 -23.91 21.02 2.00
N LYS A 282 -23.28 22.14 2.36
CA LYS A 282 -22.01 22.15 3.10
C LYS A 282 -22.03 23.24 4.17
N ILE A 283 -21.47 22.93 5.33
CA ILE A 283 -21.13 23.88 6.39
C ILE A 283 -19.66 23.69 6.75
N ASP A 284 -18.89 24.77 6.86
CA ASP A 284 -17.49 24.70 7.31
C ASP A 284 -17.45 24.78 8.84
N LEU A 285 -17.02 23.69 9.49
CA LEU A 285 -17.00 23.58 10.94
C LEU A 285 -15.70 24.10 11.58
N ARG A 286 -14.72 24.53 10.79
CA ARG A 286 -13.44 25.05 11.32
C ARG A 286 -13.56 26.47 11.88
N ASN A 287 -14.66 27.14 11.54
CA ASN A 287 -14.98 28.51 11.96
C ASN A 287 -16.18 28.54 12.92
N ALA A 288 -16.57 27.38 13.48
CA ALA A 288 -17.69 27.23 14.41
C ALA A 288 -17.23 27.32 15.87
#